data_AF-A0A5P8N9W5-F1
#
_entry.id   AF-A0A5P8N9W5-F1
#
_cell.length_a   1.000
_cell.length_b   1.000
_cell.length_c   1.000
_cell.angle_alpha   90.00
_cell.angle_beta   90.00
_cell.angle_gamma   90.00
#
_symmetry.space_group_name_H-M   'P 1'
#
loop_
_entity.id
_entity.type
_entity.pdbx_description
1 polymer ?
#
loop_
_entity_poly.entity_id
_entity_poly.type
_entity_poly.pdbx_seq_one_letter_code
_entity_poly.pdbx_strand_id
1 'polypeptide(L)'
;GLVSYCLVIYFQNVKSYNAGMLTALSNRIGDVALLLAIAWMLNYGSWNYIFYLDMMKNNIEMMIIGGLVMLAAMTKSAQIPFSSWLPAAMAAPT
;
A
#
# COMPACT_ATOMS: atom_id res chain seq x y z
N GLY A 1 -4.94 6.38 3.35
CA GLY A 1 -5.23 5.23 4.22
C GLY A 1 -6.37 5.57 5.15
N LEU A 2 -6.06 6.11 6.33
CA LEU A 2 -7.10 6.47 7.30
C LEU A 2 -7.95 7.67 6.84
N VAL A 3 -7.32 8.73 6.35
CA VAL A 3 -8.02 9.92 5.82
C VAL A 3 -8.95 9.54 4.65
N SER A 4 -8.48 8.70 3.72
CA SER A 4 -9.31 8.20 2.61
C SER A 4 -10.51 7.39 3.09
N TYR A 5 -10.35 6.56 4.13
CA TYR A 5 -11.46 5.82 4.74
C TYR A 5 -12.51 6.76 5.36
N CYS A 6 -12.06 7.76 6.12
CA CYS A 6 -12.96 8.75 6.75
C CYS A 6 -13.77 9.54 5.71
N LEU A 7 -13.14 9.92 4.59
CA LEU A 7 -13.83 10.63 3.51
C LEU A 7 -14.90 9.76 2.83
N VAL A 8 -14.61 8.48 2.56
CA VAL A 8 -15.57 7.57 1.90
C VAL A 8 -16.81 7.32 2.77
N ILE A 9 -16.68 7.33 4.09
CA ILE A 9 -17.78 7.06 5.04
C ILE A 9 -18.58 8.33 5.42
N TYR A 10 -18.16 9.50 4.94
CA TYR A 10 -18.76 10.78 5.34
C TYR A 10 -20.29 10.82 5.23
N PHE A 11 -20.86 10.25 4.18
CA PHE A 11 -22.31 10.27 3.91
C PHE A 11 -23.12 9.18 4.63
N GLN A 12 -22.50 8.30 5.43
CA GLN A 12 -23.16 7.35 6.33
C GLN A 12 -24.25 6.45 5.69
N ASN A 13 -24.15 6.18 4.39
CA ASN A 13 -25.06 5.26 3.69
C ASN A 13 -24.52 3.82 3.73
N VAL A 14 -25.39 2.81 3.70
CA VAL A 14 -24.99 1.37 3.67
C VAL A 14 -23.99 1.09 2.54
N LYS A 15 -24.19 1.69 1.36
CA LYS A 15 -23.25 1.57 0.23
C LYS A 15 -21.88 2.21 0.52
N SER A 16 -21.87 3.35 1.21
CA SER A 16 -20.66 4.10 1.59
C SER A 16 -19.87 3.37 2.68
N TYR A 17 -20.53 2.71 3.65
CA TYR A 17 -19.86 1.84 4.63
C TYR A 17 -19.16 0.65 3.96
N ASN A 18 -19.84 -0.03 3.02
CA ASN A 18 -19.24 -1.16 2.30
C ASN A 18 -18.04 -0.72 1.44
N ALA A 19 -18.15 0.41 0.75
CA ALA A 19 -17.04 0.99 0.01
C ALA A 19 -15.87 1.37 0.94
N GLY A 20 -16.17 2.00 2.07
CA GLY A 20 -15.18 2.37 3.10
C GLY A 20 -14.43 1.15 3.60
N MET A 21 -15.12 0.06 3.93
CA MET A 21 -14.48 -1.19 4.38
C MET A 21 -13.52 -1.76 3.34
N LEU A 22 -13.92 -1.79 2.06
CA LEU A 22 -13.05 -2.23 0.97
C LEU A 22 -11.80 -1.34 0.86
N THR A 23 -11.95 -0.02 0.95
CA THR A 23 -10.80 0.90 0.92
C THR A 23 -9.86 0.73 2.10
N ALA A 24 -10.38 0.44 3.29
CA ALA A 24 -9.55 0.22 4.47
C ALA A 24 -8.77 -1.09 4.35
N LEU A 25 -9.44 -2.18 3.98
CA LEU A 25 -8.81 -3.49 3.87
C LEU A 25 -7.74 -3.53 2.77
N SER A 26 -8.01 -2.96 1.59
CA SER A 26 -7.02 -2.92 0.50
C SER A 26 -5.78 -2.12 0.89
N ASN A 27 -5.97 -0.98 1.54
CA ASN A 27 -4.86 -0.15 2.03
C ASN A 27 -4.01 -0.85 3.10
N ARG A 28 -4.65 -1.65 3.97
CA ARG A 28 -3.94 -2.36 5.04
C ARG A 28 -2.97 -3.42 4.52
N ILE A 29 -3.30 -4.09 3.43
CA ILE A 29 -2.39 -5.05 2.78
C ILE A 29 -1.11 -4.34 2.33
N GLY A 30 -1.25 -3.17 1.71
CA GLY A 30 -0.12 -2.34 1.30
C GLY A 30 0.74 -1.86 2.47
N ASP A 31 0.08 -1.40 3.54
CA ASP A 31 0.77 -0.92 4.74
C ASP A 31 1.59 -2.04 5.41
N VAL A 32 1.07 -3.27 5.46
CA VAL A 32 1.81 -4.44 5.98
C VAL A 32 3.02 -4.77 5.11
N ALA A 33 2.87 -4.76 3.78
CA ALA A 33 3.99 -5.01 2.86
C ALA A 33 5.11 -3.97 3.01
N LEU A 34 4.74 -2.69 3.21
CA LEU A 34 5.70 -1.61 3.45
C LEU A 34 6.41 -1.76 4.80
N LEU A 35 5.68 -2.11 5.86
CA LEU A 35 6.28 -2.36 7.18
C LEU A 35 7.25 -3.55 7.16
N LEU A 36 6.91 -4.63 6.43
CA LEU A 36 7.81 -5.77 6.22
C LEU A 36 9.09 -5.36 5.47
N ALA A 37 8.96 -4.53 4.43
CA ALA A 37 10.12 -4.03 3.67
C ALA A 37 11.04 -3.18 4.56
N ILE A 38 10.47 -2.28 5.37
CA ILE A 38 11.21 -1.43 6.32
C ILE A 38 11.90 -2.31 7.37
N ALA A 39 11.18 -3.26 7.96
CA ALA A 39 11.73 -4.17 8.97
C ALA A 39 12.94 -4.96 8.43
N TRP A 40 12.91 -5.37 7.17
CA TRP A 40 14.03 -6.08 6.54
C TRP A 40 15.17 -5.13 6.12
N MET A 41 14.86 -3.91 5.67
CA MET A 41 15.85 -2.89 5.32
C MET A 41 16.73 -2.46 6.51
N LEU A 42 16.23 -2.59 7.75
CA LEU A 42 17.00 -2.34 8.98
C LEU A 42 18.29 -3.18 9.07
N ASN A 43 18.31 -4.39 8.48
CA ASN A 43 19.49 -5.25 8.51
C ASN A 43 20.70 -4.64 7.78
N TYR A 44 20.47 -3.69 6.87
CA TYR A 44 21.52 -3.01 6.11
C TYR A 44 22.06 -1.75 6.82
N GLY A 45 21.56 -1.44 8.02
CA GLY A 45 22.13 -0.45 8.95
C GLY A 45 21.92 1.03 8.59
N SER A 46 21.62 1.37 7.33
CA SER A 46 21.42 2.75 6.88
C SER A 46 20.28 2.86 5.88
N TRP A 47 19.47 3.91 6.01
CA TRP A 47 18.35 4.21 5.13
C TRP A 47 18.73 5.01 3.87
N ASN A 48 20.00 5.37 3.72
CA ASN A 48 20.45 6.18 2.60
C ASN A 48 20.43 5.37 1.30
N TYR A 49 19.70 5.88 0.31
CA TYR A 49 19.46 5.21 -0.97
C TYR A 49 20.76 4.87 -1.73
N ILE A 50 21.81 5.66 -1.53
CA ILE A 50 23.14 5.45 -2.13
C ILE A 50 23.69 4.05 -1.78
N PHE A 51 23.51 3.58 -0.54
CA PHE A 51 23.98 2.25 -0.13
C PHE A 51 23.16 1.13 -0.76
N TYR A 52 21.87 1.38 -1.02
CA TYR A 52 20.98 0.38 -1.61
C TYR A 52 21.21 0.20 -3.10
N LEU A 53 21.69 1.23 -3.82
CA LEU A 53 21.99 1.15 -5.25
C LEU A 53 23.08 0.12 -5.57
N ASP A 54 24.13 0.04 -4.75
CA ASP A 54 25.20 -0.93 -4.94
C ASP A 54 24.79 -2.34 -4.48
N MET A 55 24.03 -2.44 -3.38
CA MET A 55 23.57 -3.74 -2.84
C MET A 55 22.43 -4.38 -3.66
N MET A 56 21.64 -3.58 -4.38
CA MET A 56 20.54 -4.05 -5.23
C MET A 56 20.99 -4.93 -6.40
N LYS A 57 22.23 -4.80 -6.88
CA LYS A 57 22.68 -5.51 -8.08
C LYS A 57 22.95 -7.00 -7.89
N ASN A 58 23.34 -7.41 -6.68
CA ASN A 58 23.89 -8.76 -6.47
C ASN A 58 23.10 -9.62 -5.47
N ASN A 59 22.16 -9.04 -4.72
CA ASN A 59 21.47 -9.75 -3.64
C ASN A 59 20.01 -10.04 -3.96
N ILE A 60 19.63 -11.32 -3.89
CA ILE A 60 18.24 -11.79 -4.06
C ILE A 60 17.33 -11.16 -2.98
N GLU A 61 17.82 -10.98 -1.77
CA GLU A 61 17.08 -10.32 -0.68
C GLU A 61 16.61 -8.91 -1.06
N MET A 62 17.44 -8.16 -1.77
CA MET A 62 17.12 -6.80 -2.20
C MET A 62 16.09 -6.77 -3.32
N MET A 63 16.07 -7.79 -4.16
CA MET A 63 15.02 -7.98 -5.14
C MET A 63 13.67 -8.26 -4.47
N ILE A 64 13.65 -9.05 -3.39
CA ILE A 64 12.43 -9.34 -2.62
C ILE A 64 11.93 -8.07 -1.91
N ILE A 65 12.82 -7.31 -1.27
CA ILE A 65 12.48 -6.02 -0.64
C ILE A 65 11.92 -5.05 -1.68
N GLY A 66 12.55 -4.95 -2.86
CA GLY A 66 12.04 -4.15 -3.98
C GLY A 66 10.65 -4.59 -4.42
N GLY A 67 10.39 -5.90 -4.49
CA GLY A 67 9.08 -6.46 -4.78
C GLY A 67 8.02 -6.11 -3.72
N LEU A 68 8.36 -6.15 -2.43
CA LEU A 68 7.47 -5.75 -1.35
C LEU A 68 7.11 -4.25 -1.43
N VAL A 69 8.10 -3.40 -1.73
CA VAL A 69 7.89 -1.96 -1.94
C VAL A 69 7.02 -1.72 -3.18
N MET A 70 7.24 -2.46 -4.27
CA MET A 70 6.40 -2.39 -5.46
C MET A 70 4.95 -2.78 -5.16
N LEU A 71 4.73 -3.84 -4.38
CA LEU A 71 3.39 -4.27 -3.97
C LEU A 71 2.68 -3.23 -3.09
N ALA A 72 3.42 -2.60 -2.17
CA ALA A 72 2.91 -1.47 -1.38
C ALA A 72 2.55 -0.27 -2.27
N ALA A 73 3.34 0.02 -3.31
CA ALA A 73 3.03 1.09 -4.26
C ALA A 73 1.79 0.77 -5.12
N MET A 74 1.65 -0.47 -5.60
CA MET A 74 0.52 -0.93 -6.41
C MET A 74 -0.82 -0.84 -5.65
N THR A 75 -0.83 -1.22 -4.37
CA THR A 75 -2.03 -1.14 -3.52
C THR A 75 -2.49 0.30 -3.28
N LYS A 76 -1.54 1.23 -3.02
CA LYS A 76 -1.86 2.67 -2.83
C LYS A 76 -2.29 3.37 -4.11
N SER A 77 -1.78 2.95 -5.26
CA SER A 77 -2.09 3.53 -6.57
C SER A 77 -3.26 2.83 -7.29
N ALA A 78 -3.95 1.90 -6.62
CA ALA A 78 -5.08 1.16 -7.15
C ALA A 78 -4.79 0.45 -8.50
N GLN A 79 -3.58 -0.11 -8.63
CA GLN A 79 -3.18 -0.89 -9.80
C GLN A 79 -3.75 -2.31 -9.74
N ILE A 80 -3.85 -2.99 -10.88
CA ILE A 80 -4.28 -4.40 -10.96
C ILE A 80 -3.30 -5.25 -10.15
N PRO A 81 -3.73 -6.09 -9.19
CA PRO A 81 -5.10 -6.58 -8.90
C PRO A 81 -5.90 -5.79 -7.84
N PHE A 82 -5.29 -4.77 -7.21
CA PHE A 82 -5.88 -3.99 -6.12
C PHE A 82 -6.67 -2.76 -6.59
N SER A 83 -7.19 -2.77 -7.81
CA SER A 83 -7.92 -1.62 -8.37
C SER A 83 -9.34 -1.46 -7.84
N SER A 84 -9.94 -2.53 -7.31
CA SER A 84 -11.37 -2.61 -6.98
C SER A 84 -11.87 -1.59 -5.95
N TRP A 85 -11.01 -1.12 -5.04
CA TRP A 85 -11.43 -0.20 -3.98
C TRP A 85 -11.67 1.22 -4.48
N LEU A 86 -11.00 1.64 -5.56
CA LEU A 86 -11.10 3.01 -6.08
C LEU A 86 -12.43 3.26 -6.82
N PRO A 87 -12.92 2.38 -7.72
CA PRO A 87 -14.26 2.47 -8.28
C PRO A 87 -15.36 2.36 -7.21
N ALA A 88 -15.16 1.53 -6.19
CA ALA A 88 -16.11 1.41 -5.08
C ALA A 88 -16.22 2.72 -4.28
N ALA A 89 -15.09 3.40 -4.05
CA ALA A 89 -15.07 4.70 -3.40
C ALA A 89 -15.78 5.79 -4.23
N MET A 90 -15.64 5.76 -5.56
CA MET A 90 -16.29 6.72 -6.47
C MET A 90 -17.79 6.44 -6.67
N ALA A 91 -18.25 5.22 -6.39
CA ALA A 91 -19.67 4.86 -6.43
C ALA A 91 -20.44 5.30 -5.16
N ALA A 92 -19.74 5.72 -4.11
CA ALA A 92 -20.36 6.39 -2.97
C ALA A 92 -20.85 7.79 -3.40
N PRO A 93 -21.99 8.28 -2.87
CA PRO A 93 -22.52 9.59 -3.26
C PRO A 93 -21.45 10.67 -3.03
N THR A 94 -21.19 11.49 -4.05
CA THR A 94 -20.27 12.64 -4.00
C THR A 94 -20.98 13.90 -3.56
#